data_AF-A0A316V794-F1
#
_entry.id   AF-A0A316V794-F1
#
_cell.length_a   1.000
_cell.length_b   1.000
_cell.length_c   1.000
_cell.angle_alpha   90.00
_cell.angle_beta   90.00
_cell.angle_gamma   90.00
#
_symmetry.space_group_name_H-M   'P 1'
#
loop_
_entity.id
_entity.type
_entity.pdbx_description
1 polymer ?
#
loop_
_entity_poly.entity_id
_entity_poly.type
_entity_poly.pdbx_seq_one_letter_code
_entity_poly.pdbx_strand_id
1 'polypeptide(L)'
;MHHYNRPKTNLTPYLSQLEHFTYPSTFLSPSHKQPSQKSFKTKVTLAKASRQNRPIPPWFRMKTDNKIQYNKNRRHWRRTKLGI
;
A
#
# COMPACT_ATOMS: atom_id res chain seq x y z
N MET A 1 -23.90 -24.40 23.03
CA MET A 1 -22.67 -25.11 22.63
C MET A 1 -22.93 -25.87 21.33
N HIS A 2 -22.88 -25.19 20.17
CA HIS A 2 -23.08 -25.87 18.88
C HIS A 2 -21.80 -26.60 18.48
N HIS A 3 -21.86 -27.92 18.42
CA HIS A 3 -20.81 -28.75 17.83
C HIS A 3 -20.81 -28.55 16.31
N TYR A 4 -19.78 -27.88 15.80
CA TYR A 4 -19.51 -27.86 14.36
C TYR A 4 -18.74 -29.12 13.97
N ASN A 5 -19.37 -29.97 13.14
CA ASN A 5 -18.71 -31.09 12.49
C ASN A 5 -17.71 -30.55 11.45
N ARG A 6 -16.41 -30.81 11.67
CA ARG A 6 -15.34 -30.48 10.73
C ARG A 6 -15.19 -31.62 9.70
N PRO A 7 -15.33 -31.39 8.38
CA PRO A 7 -15.04 -32.42 7.41
C PRO A 7 -13.53 -32.70 7.36
N LYS A 8 -13.15 -33.99 7.37
CA LYS A 8 -11.76 -34.43 7.23
C LYS A 8 -11.30 -34.14 5.79
N THR A 9 -10.36 -33.23 5.63
CA THR A 9 -9.68 -33.00 4.35
C THR A 9 -8.63 -34.08 4.14
N ASN A 10 -8.78 -34.89 3.10
CA ASN A 10 -7.74 -35.81 2.62
C ASN A 10 -6.53 -34.99 2.17
N LEU A 11 -5.39 -35.20 2.83
CA LEU A 11 -4.10 -34.64 2.44
C LEU A 11 -3.65 -35.35 1.16
N THR A 12 -3.61 -34.64 0.04
CA THR A 12 -2.94 -35.09 -1.18
C THR A 12 -1.43 -34.95 -1.00
N PRO A 13 -0.60 -36.00 -1.17
CA PRO A 13 0.85 -35.87 -1.23
C PRO A 13 1.24 -35.56 -2.68
N TYR A 14 1.33 -34.29 -3.04
CA TYR A 14 1.95 -33.87 -4.31
C TYR A 14 3.24 -33.10 -3.99
N LEU A 15 4.23 -33.83 -3.51
CA LEU A 15 5.60 -33.35 -3.31
C LEU A 15 6.59 -34.45 -3.74
N SER A 16 6.64 -34.78 -5.04
CA SER A 16 7.76 -35.61 -5.54
C SER A 16 8.12 -35.54 -7.02
N GLN A 17 7.52 -34.70 -7.87
CA GLN A 17 8.02 -34.56 -9.25
C GLN A 17 7.62 -33.22 -9.87
N LEU A 18 8.52 -32.24 -9.85
CA LEU A 18 8.82 -31.37 -10.99
C LEU A 18 10.23 -30.80 -10.80
N GLU A 19 11.03 -30.99 -11.82
CA GLU A 19 12.48 -30.84 -11.83
C GLU A 19 12.92 -29.37 -11.87
N HIS A 20 14.01 -29.07 -11.14
CA HIS A 20 15.08 -28.12 -11.43
C HIS A 20 14.85 -27.13 -12.58
N PHE A 21 13.92 -26.18 -12.40
CA PHE A 21 13.94 -24.94 -13.18
C PHE A 21 15.16 -24.12 -12.76
N THR A 22 16.27 -24.32 -13.46
CA THR A 22 17.40 -23.41 -13.45
C THR A 22 16.92 -22.10 -14.09
N TYR A 23 16.67 -21.08 -13.27
CA TYR A 23 16.37 -19.75 -13.80
C TYR A 23 17.68 -19.14 -14.32
N PRO A 24 17.83 -18.83 -15.62
CA PRO A 24 19.03 -18.16 -16.10
C PRO A 24 19.12 -16.78 -15.46
N SER A 25 20.13 -16.62 -14.61
CA SER A 25 20.54 -15.37 -13.98
C SER A 25 21.19 -14.44 -15.02
N THR A 26 20.43 -13.87 -15.96
CA THR A 26 20.91 -12.80 -16.85
C THR A 26 19.78 -11.92 -17.38
N PHE A 27 19.12 -11.18 -16.50
CA PHE A 27 18.58 -9.88 -16.87
C PHE A 27 19.10 -8.86 -15.86
N LEU A 28 20.17 -8.15 -16.24
CA LEU A 28 20.63 -6.93 -15.58
C LEU A 28 19.47 -5.92 -15.61
N SER A 29 18.62 -5.99 -14.59
CA SER A 29 17.53 -5.07 -14.37
C SER A 29 18.11 -3.68 -14.12
N PRO A 30 17.64 -2.63 -14.79
CA PRO A 30 18.16 -1.28 -14.62
C PRO A 30 17.99 -0.89 -13.15
N SER A 31 19.12 -0.72 -12.45
CA SER A 31 19.25 -0.23 -11.07
C SER A 31 17.93 -0.30 -10.29
N HIS A 32 17.56 -1.49 -9.81
CA HIS A 32 16.42 -1.64 -8.92
C HIS A 32 16.77 -0.92 -7.61
N LYS A 33 16.53 0.39 -7.56
CA LYS A 33 16.55 1.15 -6.31
C LYS A 33 15.55 0.45 -5.42
N GLN A 34 16.07 -0.25 -4.42
CA GLN A 34 15.27 -0.96 -3.43
C GLN A 34 14.17 0.01 -2.98
N PRO A 35 12.88 -0.39 -2.98
CA PRO A 35 11.77 0.55 -2.77
C PRO A 35 11.88 1.32 -1.45
N SER A 36 12.64 0.78 -0.48
CA SER A 36 12.99 1.38 0.81
C SER A 36 14.13 2.43 0.76
N GLN A 37 15.05 2.35 -0.21
CA GLN A 37 16.18 3.26 -0.34
C GLN A 37 15.78 4.51 -1.13
N LYS A 38 15.42 5.57 -0.40
CA LYS A 38 14.96 6.85 -0.95
C LYS A 38 15.89 7.99 -0.54
N SER A 39 16.08 8.97 -1.43
CA SER A 39 16.80 10.21 -1.12
C SER A 39 16.05 11.02 -0.06
N PHE A 40 16.76 11.93 0.62
CA PHE A 40 16.15 12.83 1.59
C PHE A 40 15.03 13.69 0.98
N LYS A 41 15.23 14.23 -0.23
CA LYS A 41 14.23 15.03 -0.96
C LYS A 41 12.93 14.26 -1.18
N THR A 42 13.02 13.00 -1.62
CA THR A 42 11.85 12.13 -1.81
C THR A 42 11.16 11.84 -0.47
N LYS A 43 11.92 11.56 0.59
CA LYS A 43 11.36 11.32 1.95
C LYS A 43 10.61 12.53 2.48
N VAL A 44 11.16 13.75 2.34
CA VAL A 44 10.49 15.00 2.76
C VAL A 44 9.19 15.21 2.00
N THR A 45 9.19 14.96 0.69
CA THR A 45 8.00 15.09 -0.15
C THR A 45 6.92 14.09 0.26
N LEU A 46 7.28 12.83 0.50
CA LEU A 46 6.36 11.80 0.99
C LEU A 46 5.80 12.14 2.38
N ALA A 47 6.64 12.64 3.29
CA ALA A 47 6.22 13.07 4.62
C ALA A 47 5.25 14.26 4.55
N LYS A 48 5.50 15.24 3.68
CA LYS A 48 4.57 16.36 3.46
C LYS A 48 3.24 15.88 2.87
N ALA A 49 3.27 15.00 1.87
CA ALA A 49 2.07 14.43 1.27
C ALA A 49 1.25 13.61 2.28
N SER A 50 1.90 12.86 3.16
CA SER A 50 1.24 12.15 4.27
C SER A 50 0.56 13.13 5.22
N ARG A 51 1.28 14.16 5.68
CA ARG A 51 0.74 15.18 6.59
C ARG A 51 -0.46 15.91 5.99
N GLN A 52 -0.42 16.28 4.71
CA GLN A 52 -1.52 17.00 4.05
C GLN A 52 -2.79 16.14 3.89
N ASN A 53 -2.66 14.82 3.91
CA ASN A 53 -3.76 13.89 3.64
C ASN A 53 -4.68 13.63 4.86
N ARG A 54 -5.15 14.71 5.49
CA ARG A 54 -5.95 14.70 6.72
C ARG A 54 -7.34 15.33 6.52
N PRO A 55 -8.36 14.92 7.28
CA PRO A 55 -9.68 15.56 7.26
C PRO A 55 -9.61 16.98 7.86
N ILE A 56 -10.63 17.79 7.57
CA ILE A 56 -10.75 19.15 8.13
C ILE A 56 -11.13 19.04 9.62
N PRO A 57 -10.49 19.82 10.52
CA PRO A 57 -10.83 19.82 11.93
C PRO A 57 -12.28 20.27 12.22
N PRO A 58 -12.94 19.70 13.25
CA PRO A 58 -14.34 20.05 13.58
C PRO A 58 -14.55 21.53 13.91
N TRP A 59 -13.68 22.13 14.73
CA TRP A 59 -13.78 23.54 15.10
C TRP A 59 -13.70 24.49 13.90
N PHE A 60 -12.99 24.10 12.84
CA PHE A 60 -12.89 24.92 11.64
C PHE A 60 -14.24 25.01 10.92
N ARG A 61 -15.05 23.94 10.96
CA ARG A 61 -16.41 23.91 10.39
C ARG A 61 -17.37 24.81 11.15
N MET A 62 -17.14 25.02 12.44
CA MET A 62 -17.98 25.85 13.30
C MET A 62 -17.72 27.35 13.14
N LYS A 63 -16.70 27.75 12.36
CA LYS A 63 -16.42 29.17 12.10
C LYS A 63 -17.49 29.78 11.20
N THR A 64 -17.93 30.99 11.53
CA THR A 64 -18.85 31.80 10.73
C THR A 64 -18.28 32.07 9.34
N ASP A 65 -19.16 32.18 8.33
CA ASP A 65 -18.83 32.43 6.92
C ASP A 65 -17.85 31.44 6.27
N ASN A 66 -17.77 30.22 6.80
CA ASN A 66 -16.92 29.19 6.23
C ASN A 66 -17.64 28.37 5.14
N LYS A 67 -17.19 28.55 3.89
CA LYS A 67 -17.69 27.79 2.72
C LYS A 67 -17.01 26.42 2.53
N ILE A 68 -15.88 26.16 3.22
CA ILE A 68 -15.08 24.95 3.01
C ILE A 68 -15.56 23.84 3.96
N GLN A 69 -16.25 22.84 3.40
CA GLN A 69 -16.82 21.74 4.16
C GLN A 69 -15.90 20.50 4.28
N TYR A 70 -15.13 20.19 3.23
CA TYR A 70 -14.27 19.02 3.18
C TYR A 70 -12.94 19.32 2.50
N ASN A 71 -11.92 18.48 2.75
CA ASN A 71 -10.62 18.62 2.09
C ASN A 71 -10.70 18.04 0.68
N LYS A 72 -10.99 18.90 -0.31
CA LYS A 72 -11.07 18.52 -1.73
C LYS A 72 -9.77 17.93 -2.28
N ASN A 73 -8.63 18.29 -1.70
CA ASN A 73 -7.29 17.86 -2.13
C ASN A 73 -6.81 16.61 -1.37
N ARG A 74 -7.68 15.95 -0.59
CA ARG A 74 -7.36 14.70 0.09
C ARG A 74 -7.14 13.59 -0.95
N ARG A 75 -6.12 12.76 -0.75
CA ARG A 75 -5.68 11.77 -1.74
C ARG A 75 -5.82 10.34 -1.22
N HIS A 76 -6.32 9.44 -2.06
CA HIS A 76 -6.25 7.99 -1.79
C HIS A 76 -5.13 7.34 -2.62
N TRP A 77 -4.27 6.54 -2.00
CA TRP A 77 -3.07 5.98 -2.63
C TRP A 77 -3.35 4.97 -3.75
N ARG A 78 -4.52 4.31 -3.73
CA ARG A 78 -4.94 3.43 -4.82
C ARG A 78 -5.45 4.21 -6.03
N ARG A 79 -6.07 5.38 -5.81
CA ARG A 79 -6.73 6.18 -6.87
C ARG A 79 -5.76 7.13 -7.59
N THR A 80 -4.94 7.86 -6.85
CA THR A 80 -4.07 8.91 -7.42
C THR A 80 -2.63 8.76 -6.93
N LYS A 81 -1.69 8.68 -7.89
CA LYS A 81 -0.25 8.53 -7.64
C LYS A 81 0.42 9.90 -7.52
N LEU A 82 1.54 9.96 -6.79
CA LEU A 82 2.25 11.22 -6.51
C LEU A 82 3.19 11.66 -7.65
N GLY A 83 3.58 10.74 -8.55
CA GLY A 83 4.45 11.07 -9.69
C GLY A 83 5.84 11.59 -9.29
N ILE A 84 6.37 11.12 -8.17
CA ILE A 84 7.65 11.53 -7.56
C ILE A 84 8.57 10.35 -7.33
#